data_AF-A0A932ZBL5-F1
#
_entry.id   AF-A0A932ZBL5-F1
#
_cell.length_a   1.000
_cell.length_b   1.000
_cell.length_c   1.000
_cell.angle_alpha   90.00
_cell.angle_beta   90.00
_cell.angle_gamma   90.00
#
_symmetry.space_group_name_H-M   'P 1'
#
loop_
_entity.id
_entity.type
_entity.pdbx_description
1 polymer ?
#
loop_
_entity_poly.entity_id
_entity_poly.type
_entity_poly.pdbx_seq_one_letter_code
_entity_poly.pdbx_strand_id
1 'polypeptide(L)'
;MRAVCVGIDTGGTFTDLVAVELKRGRYHYHKVPTTTADPARGILEGIAELLDQDALAHSDVAFLVLGTTLATNAVLEGKWAPTGLLTTAGFRDVLELARQRRPHYFNLDIPKPMPPAARDCRIEIGGRIAHDGSEVAPLTEDDVRRAVELLQAKKVEAVAICFMHAYANPAHEEKAKALVKKLWPGVYLCTSSEVLAEFREFERFATAAVNASLMPIMDRYLERFGRGVADLGIRATPRVMQSNGGAVSPGAVRKLPVNTFFSGPAGGVIGSVGLGEHLGLSNLITFDMGGTSTDVCLIRDGEPAKKSERQ
;
A
#
# COMPACT_ATOMS: atom_id res chain seq x y z
N MET A 1 29.48 -10.80 -16.38
CA MET A 1 28.03 -10.66 -16.60
C MET A 1 27.74 -9.22 -16.95
N ARG A 2 26.83 -8.97 -17.91
CA ARG A 2 26.22 -7.65 -18.07
C ARG A 2 25.24 -7.52 -16.91
N ALA A 3 25.18 -6.36 -16.28
CA ALA A 3 24.24 -6.11 -15.21
C ALA A 3 23.22 -5.11 -15.73
N VAL A 4 21.96 -5.53 -15.78
CA VAL A 4 20.83 -4.74 -16.23
C VAL A 4 19.96 -4.39 -15.03
N CYS A 5 19.62 -3.11 -14.89
CA CYS A 5 18.60 -2.65 -13.95
C CYS A 5 17.31 -2.36 -14.74
N VAL A 6 16.19 -2.89 -14.28
CA VAL A 6 14.88 -2.66 -14.90
C VAL A 6 13.97 -1.94 -13.91
N GLY A 7 13.49 -0.76 -14.31
CA GLY A 7 12.46 0.00 -13.62
C GLY A 7 11.14 -0.11 -14.38
N ILE A 8 10.05 -0.29 -13.64
CA ILE A 8 8.70 -0.42 -14.18
C ILE A 8 7.82 0.58 -13.45
N ASP A 9 7.00 1.33 -14.17
CA ASP A 9 5.90 2.09 -13.61
C ASP A 9 4.59 1.69 -14.28
N THR A 10 3.64 1.22 -13.48
CA THR A 10 2.33 0.77 -13.96
C THR A 10 1.29 1.84 -13.65
N GLY A 11 0.93 2.62 -14.67
CA GLY A 11 -0.19 3.56 -14.64
C GLY A 11 -1.52 2.93 -15.05
N GLY A 12 -2.59 3.73 -15.04
CA GLY A 12 -3.93 3.29 -15.46
C GLY A 12 -4.06 3.02 -16.97
N THR A 13 -3.29 3.74 -17.80
CA THR A 13 -3.37 3.65 -19.27
C THR A 13 -2.22 2.87 -19.89
N PHE A 14 -0.99 3.17 -19.45
CA PHE A 14 0.22 2.55 -19.96
C PHE A 14 1.10 2.05 -18.83
N THR A 15 1.88 1.02 -19.14
CA THR A 15 2.99 0.54 -18.34
C THR A 15 4.27 0.96 -19.02
N ASP A 16 5.08 1.72 -18.29
CA ASP A 16 6.36 2.26 -18.75
C ASP A 16 7.49 1.40 -18.18
N LEU A 17 8.40 0.94 -19.04
CA LEU A 17 9.54 0.12 -18.66
C LEU A 17 10.84 0.76 -19.14
N VAL A 18 11.84 0.75 -18.27
CA VAL A 18 13.19 1.25 -18.58
C VAL A 18 14.20 0.21 -18.15
N ALA A 19 15.07 -0.22 -19.06
CA ALA A 19 16.24 -1.03 -18.75
C ALA A 19 17.52 -0.22 -18.94
N VAL A 20 18.47 -0.38 -18.02
CA VAL A 20 19.78 0.29 -18.06
C VAL A 20 20.90 -0.73 -18.00
N GLU A 21 21.75 -0.75 -19.03
CA GLU A 21 22.99 -1.50 -19.06
C GLU A 21 24.08 -0.77 -18.26
N LEU A 22 24.31 -1.15 -17.00
CA LEU A 22 25.20 -0.41 -16.09
C LEU A 22 26.63 -0.21 -16.63
N LYS A 23 27.17 -1.18 -17.37
CA LYS A 23 28.54 -1.10 -17.91
C LYS A 23 28.66 -0.16 -19.11
N ARG A 24 27.58 0.01 -19.88
CA ARG A 24 27.59 0.80 -21.12
C ARG A 24 26.88 2.13 -20.96
N GLY A 25 26.12 2.32 -19.88
CA GLY A 25 25.26 3.47 -19.67
C GLY A 25 24.14 3.58 -20.72
N ARG A 26 23.77 2.48 -21.39
CA ARG A 26 22.72 2.49 -22.40
C ARG A 26 21.37 2.27 -21.76
N TYR A 27 20.41 3.09 -22.19
CA TYR A 27 19.03 3.05 -21.76
C TYR A 27 18.18 2.43 -22.87
N HIS A 28 17.25 1.60 -22.47
CA HIS A 28 16.27 0.94 -23.31
C HIS A 28 14.89 1.27 -22.76
N TYR A 29 13.97 1.66 -23.62
CA TYR A 29 12.66 2.16 -23.22
C TYR A 29 11.60 1.33 -23.92
N HIS A 30 10.59 0.90 -23.17
CA HIS A 30 9.44 0.24 -23.73
C HIS A 30 8.16 0.73 -23.06
N LYS A 31 7.10 0.86 -23.84
CA LYS A 31 5.80 1.35 -23.36
C LYS A 31 4.71 0.47 -23.95
N VAL A 32 3.94 -0.15 -23.07
CA VAL A 32 2.85 -1.06 -23.46
C VAL A 32 1.53 -0.61 -22.83
N PRO A 33 0.38 -0.86 -23.47
CA PRO A 33 -0.92 -0.62 -22.85
C PRO A 33 -1.06 -1.41 -21.53
N THR A 34 -1.62 -0.77 -20.49
CA THR A 34 -1.87 -1.45 -19.21
C THR A 34 -2.96 -2.51 -19.38
N THR A 35 -2.64 -3.76 -19.04
CA THR A 35 -3.63 -4.85 -19.01
C THR A 35 -4.44 -4.78 -17.72
N THR A 36 -5.51 -3.98 -17.69
CA THR A 36 -6.29 -3.69 -16.46
C THR A 36 -6.94 -4.92 -15.83
N ALA A 37 -7.40 -5.88 -16.65
CA ALA A 37 -7.96 -7.15 -16.17
C ALA A 37 -6.89 -8.01 -15.46
N ASP A 38 -5.62 -7.81 -15.78
CA ASP A 38 -4.52 -8.62 -15.31
C ASP A 38 -3.18 -7.86 -15.33
N PRO A 39 -2.97 -6.92 -14.40
CA PRO A 39 -1.83 -6.01 -14.46
C PRO A 39 -0.49 -6.74 -14.37
N ALA A 40 -0.42 -7.83 -13.59
CA ALA A 40 0.81 -8.62 -13.45
C ALA A 40 1.23 -9.24 -14.79
N ARG A 41 0.27 -9.78 -15.56
CA ARG A 41 0.55 -10.36 -16.87
C ARG A 41 1.09 -9.32 -17.85
N GLY A 42 0.43 -8.15 -17.96
CA GLY A 42 0.86 -7.11 -18.89
C GLY A 42 2.28 -6.61 -18.60
N ILE A 43 2.64 -6.51 -17.31
CA ILE A 43 4.01 -6.16 -16.90
C ILE A 43 5.02 -7.23 -17.34
N LEU A 44 4.70 -8.51 -17.13
CA LEU A 44 5.60 -9.62 -17.48
C LEU A 44 5.83 -9.72 -18.99
N GLU A 45 4.77 -9.56 -19.78
CA GLU A 45 4.86 -9.49 -21.25
C GLU A 45 5.72 -8.30 -21.67
N GLY A 46 5.51 -7.11 -21.09
CA GLY A 46 6.33 -5.93 -21.34
C GLY A 46 7.81 -6.09 -20.97
N ILE A 47 8.13 -6.79 -19.87
CA ILE A 47 9.51 -7.09 -19.49
C ILE A 47 10.15 -7.99 -20.55
N ALA A 48 9.47 -9.07 -20.95
CA ALA A 48 9.99 -10.00 -21.96
C ALA A 48 10.23 -9.29 -23.29
N GLU A 49 9.26 -8.51 -23.75
CA GLU A 49 9.38 -7.72 -24.99
C GLU A 49 10.56 -6.75 -24.95
N LEU A 50 10.72 -5.98 -23.86
CA LEU A 50 11.85 -5.05 -23.69
C LEU A 50 13.19 -5.77 -23.77
N LEU A 51 13.32 -6.91 -23.07
CA LEU A 51 14.59 -7.64 -23.02
C LEU A 51 14.91 -8.32 -24.37
N ASP A 52 13.89 -8.89 -25.03
CA ASP A 52 14.07 -9.60 -26.29
C ASP A 52 14.36 -8.64 -27.46
N GLN A 53 13.66 -7.50 -27.54
CA GLN A 53 13.86 -6.50 -28.60
C GLN A 53 15.27 -5.91 -28.57
N ASP A 54 15.86 -5.78 -27.38
CA ASP A 54 17.19 -5.20 -27.17
C ASP A 54 18.30 -6.26 -27.01
N ALA A 55 17.99 -7.53 -27.26
CA ALA A 55 18.91 -8.67 -27.13
C ALA A 55 19.63 -8.73 -25.76
N LEU A 56 18.89 -8.39 -24.70
CA LEU A 56 19.33 -8.47 -23.31
C LEU A 56 18.94 -9.83 -22.74
N ALA A 57 19.90 -10.55 -22.16
CA ALA A 57 19.59 -11.82 -21.51
C ALA A 57 18.77 -11.57 -20.25
N HIS A 58 17.67 -12.29 -20.07
CA HIS A 58 16.85 -12.24 -18.86
C HIS A 58 17.67 -12.51 -17.59
N SER A 59 18.65 -13.40 -17.67
CA SER A 59 19.57 -13.72 -16.58
C SER A 59 20.56 -12.61 -16.21
N ASP A 60 20.74 -11.61 -17.07
CA ASP A 60 21.60 -10.44 -16.82
C ASP A 60 20.88 -9.34 -16.01
N VAL A 61 19.56 -9.47 -15.78
CA VAL A 61 18.80 -8.57 -14.91
C VAL A 61 19.24 -8.77 -13.46
N ALA A 62 19.94 -7.78 -12.94
CA ALA A 62 20.50 -7.78 -11.58
C ALA A 62 19.59 -7.06 -10.58
N PHE A 63 18.75 -6.14 -11.06
CA PHE A 63 17.83 -5.36 -10.24
C PHE A 63 16.53 -5.08 -10.98
N LEU A 64 15.41 -5.28 -10.31
CA LEU A 64 14.07 -5.12 -10.88
C LEU A 64 13.19 -4.39 -9.86
N VAL A 65 12.66 -3.23 -10.23
CA VAL A 65 11.82 -2.40 -9.36
C VAL A 65 10.49 -2.10 -10.03
N LEU A 66 9.41 -2.34 -9.28
CA LEU A 66 8.04 -2.11 -9.70
C LEU A 66 7.44 -0.93 -8.92
N GLY A 67 7.09 0.14 -9.63
CA GLY A 67 6.11 1.16 -9.24
C GLY A 67 4.73 0.78 -9.76
N THR A 68 3.71 0.97 -8.94
CA THR A 68 2.33 0.60 -9.31
C THR A 68 1.32 1.55 -8.72
N THR A 69 0.30 1.85 -9.51
CA THR A 69 -0.89 2.63 -9.09
C THR A 69 -2.03 1.74 -8.61
N LEU A 70 -1.88 0.41 -8.58
CA LEU A 70 -2.95 -0.54 -8.26
C LEU A 70 -3.62 -0.25 -6.92
N ALA A 71 -2.83 -0.02 -5.86
CA ALA A 71 -3.35 0.29 -4.54
C ALA A 71 -4.12 1.62 -4.52
N THR A 72 -3.58 2.67 -5.16
CA THR A 72 -4.22 3.99 -5.26
C THR A 72 -5.55 3.89 -6.01
N ASN A 73 -5.57 3.24 -7.17
CA ASN A 73 -6.79 3.09 -7.99
C ASN A 73 -7.85 2.24 -7.28
N ALA A 74 -7.45 1.18 -6.58
CA ALA A 74 -8.38 0.37 -5.77
C ALA A 74 -9.14 1.22 -4.74
N VAL A 75 -8.48 2.19 -4.10
CA VAL A 75 -9.12 3.12 -3.16
C VAL A 75 -9.98 4.15 -3.88
N LEU A 76 -9.48 4.76 -4.95
CA LEU A 76 -10.24 5.78 -5.69
C LEU A 76 -11.52 5.22 -6.33
N GLU A 77 -11.47 3.98 -6.82
CA GLU A 77 -12.60 3.32 -7.48
C GLU A 77 -13.52 2.58 -6.50
N GLY A 78 -13.21 2.56 -5.20
CA GLY A 78 -14.00 1.81 -4.23
C GLY A 78 -13.89 0.28 -4.38
N LYS A 79 -12.86 -0.21 -5.08
CA LYS A 79 -12.64 -1.63 -5.40
C LYS A 79 -11.63 -2.24 -4.44
N TRP A 80 -12.05 -2.46 -3.21
CA TRP A 80 -11.26 -3.15 -2.18
C TRP A 80 -11.92 -4.44 -1.72
N ALA A 81 -11.17 -5.28 -1.00
CA ALA A 81 -11.69 -6.54 -0.48
C ALA A 81 -12.79 -6.31 0.59
N PRO A 82 -13.78 -7.21 0.70
CA PRO A 82 -14.72 -7.22 1.83
C PRO A 82 -13.95 -7.22 3.15
N THR A 83 -14.12 -6.20 3.98
CA THR A 83 -13.27 -5.95 5.15
C THR A 83 -14.09 -5.85 6.42
N GLY A 84 -13.61 -6.44 7.50
CA GLY A 84 -14.12 -6.29 8.86
C GLY A 84 -13.23 -5.37 9.70
N LEU A 85 -13.80 -4.79 10.75
CA LEU A 85 -13.08 -4.02 11.76
C LEU A 85 -13.41 -4.59 13.13
N LEU A 86 -12.38 -4.96 13.91
CA LEU A 86 -12.52 -5.20 15.35
C LEU A 86 -12.08 -3.94 16.08
N THR A 87 -12.95 -3.37 16.92
CA THR A 87 -12.66 -2.12 17.63
C THR A 87 -13.09 -2.20 19.09
N THR A 88 -12.58 -1.29 19.91
CA THR A 88 -12.95 -1.23 21.33
C THR A 88 -14.44 -0.89 21.47
N ALA A 89 -15.13 -1.50 22.44
CA ALA A 89 -16.53 -1.19 22.73
C ALA A 89 -16.76 0.32 22.95
N GLY A 90 -17.81 0.85 22.32
CA GLY A 90 -18.14 2.28 22.24
C GLY A 90 -17.48 3.03 21.09
N PHE A 91 -16.59 2.41 20.32
CA PHE A 91 -15.80 3.05 19.24
C PHE A 91 -16.10 2.48 17.85
N ARG A 92 -17.24 1.79 17.68
CA ARG A 92 -17.70 1.25 16.39
C ARG A 92 -17.74 2.27 15.26
N ASP A 93 -18.19 3.48 15.58
CA ASP A 93 -18.54 4.50 14.60
C ASP A 93 -17.42 5.54 14.39
N VAL A 94 -16.20 5.31 14.86
CA VAL A 94 -15.04 6.21 14.65
C VAL A 94 -14.82 6.52 13.16
N LEU A 95 -14.83 5.50 12.30
CA LEU A 95 -14.66 5.68 10.84
C LEU A 95 -15.86 6.41 10.21
N GLU A 96 -17.06 6.22 10.77
CA GLU A 96 -18.30 6.84 10.30
C GLU A 96 -18.43 8.30 10.75
N LEU A 97 -17.86 8.67 11.88
CA LEU A 97 -17.88 10.05 12.38
C LEU A 97 -16.72 10.85 11.77
N ALA A 98 -15.57 10.22 11.56
CA ALA A 98 -14.34 10.85 11.11
C ALA A 98 -13.98 12.07 11.97
N ARG A 99 -13.60 13.18 11.34
CA ARG A 99 -13.28 14.46 11.99
C ARG A 99 -14.31 15.55 11.74
N GLN A 100 -15.42 15.22 11.06
CA GLN A 100 -16.43 16.18 10.60
C GLN A 100 -15.86 17.38 9.82
N ARG A 101 -14.65 17.27 9.25
CA ARG A 101 -14.05 18.31 8.40
C ARG A 101 -14.86 18.40 7.11
N ARG A 102 -15.34 19.61 6.77
CA ARG A 102 -16.11 19.90 5.57
C ARG A 102 -15.26 20.72 4.59
N PRO A 103 -14.67 20.13 3.55
CA PRO A 103 -13.85 20.87 2.59
C PRO A 103 -14.66 21.93 1.84
N HIS A 104 -15.97 21.74 1.68
CA HIS A 104 -16.88 22.73 1.11
C HIS A 104 -18.03 23.01 2.10
N TYR A 105 -17.84 23.99 2.98
CA TYR A 105 -18.76 24.28 4.10
C TYR A 105 -20.22 24.50 3.69
N PHE A 106 -20.47 25.06 2.51
CA PHE A 106 -21.81 25.43 2.04
C PHE A 106 -22.44 24.40 1.09
N ASN A 107 -21.72 23.35 0.72
CA ASN A 107 -22.29 22.29 -0.12
C ASN A 107 -22.79 21.15 0.77
N LEU A 108 -24.11 21.12 1.00
CA LEU A 108 -24.76 20.11 1.84
C LEU A 108 -24.96 18.77 1.12
N ASP A 109 -24.78 18.73 -0.20
CA ASP A 109 -25.03 17.55 -1.04
C ASP A 109 -23.78 16.67 -1.22
N ILE A 110 -22.67 16.97 -0.52
CA ILE A 110 -21.44 16.20 -0.65
C ILE A 110 -21.59 14.85 0.07
N PRO A 111 -21.46 13.73 -0.65
CA PRO A 111 -21.48 12.42 -0.02
C PRO A 111 -20.23 12.24 0.84
N LYS A 112 -20.41 11.63 2.01
CA LYS A 112 -19.30 11.22 2.86
C LYS A 112 -18.57 10.04 2.18
N PRO A 113 -17.22 10.03 2.12
CA PRO A 113 -16.48 8.85 1.70
C PRO A 113 -16.82 7.65 2.60
N MET A 114 -17.18 6.52 1.99
CA MET A 114 -17.45 5.29 2.73
C MET A 114 -16.12 4.61 3.09
N PRO A 115 -15.82 4.40 4.38
CA PRO A 115 -14.58 3.74 4.77
C PRO A 115 -14.60 2.25 4.41
N PRO A 116 -13.43 1.62 4.24
CA PRO A 116 -13.33 0.17 4.21
C PRO A 116 -13.90 -0.41 5.52
N ALA A 117 -14.65 -1.51 5.42
CA ALA A 117 -15.53 -2.09 6.42
C ALA A 117 -16.86 -1.34 6.64
N ALA A 118 -17.94 -1.90 6.09
CA ALA A 118 -19.31 -1.44 6.32
C ALA A 118 -19.70 -1.53 7.80
N ARG A 119 -20.67 -0.72 8.24
CA ARG A 119 -21.05 -0.60 9.65
C ARG A 119 -21.38 -1.93 10.31
N ASP A 120 -22.06 -2.82 9.60
CA ASP A 120 -22.43 -4.15 10.06
C ASP A 120 -21.25 -5.12 10.15
N CYS A 121 -20.10 -4.78 9.56
CA CYS A 121 -18.82 -5.48 9.65
C CYS A 121 -17.84 -4.82 10.64
N ARG A 122 -18.29 -3.81 11.41
CA ARG A 122 -17.53 -3.19 12.51
C ARG A 122 -18.00 -3.78 13.82
N ILE A 123 -17.21 -4.64 14.44
CA ILE A 123 -17.56 -5.40 15.64
C ILE A 123 -16.82 -4.84 16.85
N GLU A 124 -17.57 -4.60 17.91
CA GLU A 124 -17.05 -4.11 19.18
C GLU A 124 -16.58 -5.27 20.05
N ILE A 125 -15.39 -5.10 20.64
CA ILE A 125 -14.72 -6.05 21.51
C ILE A 125 -14.56 -5.40 22.89
N GLY A 126 -14.81 -6.19 23.94
CA GLY A 126 -14.52 -5.78 25.31
C GLY A 126 -13.03 -5.58 25.57
N GLY A 127 -12.70 -5.08 26.76
CA GLY A 127 -11.34 -4.69 27.12
C GLY A 127 -11.06 -3.21 26.83
N ARG A 128 -10.14 -2.63 27.60
CA ARG A 128 -9.77 -1.20 27.50
C ARG A 128 -8.35 -0.98 28.00
N ILE A 129 -7.58 -0.26 27.20
CA ILE A 129 -6.31 0.36 27.59
C ILE A 129 -6.56 1.86 27.79
N ALA A 130 -5.97 2.46 28.83
CA ALA A 130 -6.00 3.89 29.09
C ALA A 130 -4.93 4.64 28.26
N HIS A 131 -4.97 5.98 28.27
CA HIS A 131 -4.03 6.79 27.50
C HIS A 131 -2.57 6.66 27.98
N ASP A 132 -2.35 6.24 29.22
CA ASP A 132 -1.02 6.00 29.81
C ASP A 132 -0.52 4.56 29.56
N GLY A 133 -1.29 3.75 28.83
CA GLY A 133 -0.97 2.35 28.54
C GLY A 133 -1.40 1.35 29.62
N SER A 134 -1.98 1.80 30.73
CA SER A 134 -2.51 0.90 31.76
C SER A 134 -3.76 0.14 31.30
N GLU A 135 -3.90 -1.11 31.73
CA GLU A 135 -5.08 -1.93 31.42
C GLU A 135 -6.21 -1.56 32.39
N VAL A 136 -7.32 -1.06 31.85
CA VAL A 136 -8.53 -0.68 32.60
C VAL A 136 -9.50 -1.84 32.72
N ALA A 137 -9.62 -2.62 31.64
CA ALA A 137 -10.46 -3.82 31.60
C ALA A 137 -9.82 -4.87 30.70
N PRO A 138 -9.84 -6.16 31.07
CA PRO A 138 -9.17 -7.20 30.29
C PRO A 138 -9.91 -7.54 28.99
N LEU A 139 -9.15 -7.86 27.95
CA LEU A 139 -9.66 -8.47 26.72
C LEU A 139 -10.01 -9.95 26.97
N THR A 140 -11.24 -10.35 26.65
CA THR A 140 -11.71 -11.73 26.77
C THR A 140 -11.59 -12.50 25.45
N GLU A 141 -11.33 -13.81 25.53
CA GLU A 141 -11.27 -14.66 24.32
C GLU A 141 -12.65 -14.82 23.66
N ASP A 142 -13.71 -14.89 24.47
CA ASP A 142 -15.08 -15.09 23.99
C ASP A 142 -15.57 -13.92 23.13
N ASP A 143 -15.18 -12.68 23.45
CA ASP A 143 -15.51 -11.53 22.62
C ASP A 143 -14.88 -11.63 21.22
N VAL A 144 -13.60 -12.03 21.16
CA VAL A 144 -12.88 -12.21 19.89
C VAL A 144 -13.50 -13.35 19.10
N ARG A 145 -13.85 -14.47 19.75
CA ARG A 145 -14.48 -15.62 19.11
C ARG A 145 -15.81 -15.27 18.46
N ARG A 146 -16.71 -14.63 19.20
CA ARG A 146 -18.02 -14.17 18.67
C ARG A 146 -17.84 -13.22 17.49
N ALA A 147 -16.85 -12.31 17.57
CA ALA A 147 -16.59 -11.38 16.48
C ALA A 147 -16.08 -12.07 15.22
N VAL A 148 -15.20 -13.08 15.35
CA VAL A 148 -14.74 -13.89 14.22
C VAL A 148 -15.91 -14.61 13.55
N GLU A 149 -16.80 -15.23 14.32
CA GLU A 149 -17.99 -15.93 13.79
C GLU A 149 -18.90 -14.98 13.00
N LEU A 150 -19.17 -13.77 13.53
CA LEU A 150 -19.96 -12.75 12.85
C LEU A 150 -19.32 -12.31 11.53
N LEU A 151 -18.00 -12.07 11.54
CA LEU A 151 -17.27 -11.63 10.34
C LEU A 151 -17.15 -12.73 9.28
N GLN A 152 -16.98 -13.99 9.69
CA GLN A 152 -17.02 -15.14 8.78
C GLN A 152 -18.39 -15.28 8.11
N ALA A 153 -19.49 -15.13 8.87
CA ALA A 153 -20.84 -15.14 8.32
C ALA A 153 -21.07 -14.00 7.30
N LYS A 154 -20.39 -12.87 7.48
CA LYS A 154 -20.39 -11.73 6.54
C LYS A 154 -19.45 -11.92 5.34
N LYS A 155 -18.70 -13.03 5.28
CA LYS A 155 -17.75 -13.35 4.20
C LYS A 155 -16.71 -12.25 3.97
N VAL A 156 -16.23 -11.61 5.06
CA VAL A 156 -15.10 -10.69 4.93
C VAL A 156 -13.84 -11.48 4.56
N GLU A 157 -12.96 -10.88 3.78
CA GLU A 157 -11.68 -11.46 3.35
C GLU A 157 -10.52 -10.93 4.20
N ALA A 158 -10.65 -9.69 4.68
CA ALA A 158 -9.65 -9.02 5.50
C ALA A 158 -10.25 -8.44 6.79
N VAL A 159 -9.43 -8.31 7.83
CA VAL A 159 -9.83 -7.73 9.11
C VAL A 159 -8.75 -6.75 9.58
N ALA A 160 -9.18 -5.56 10.00
CA ALA A 160 -8.34 -4.63 10.75
C ALA A 160 -8.69 -4.71 12.25
N ILE A 161 -7.70 -4.83 13.12
CA ILE A 161 -7.88 -4.73 14.58
C ILE A 161 -7.40 -3.36 15.02
N CYS A 162 -8.31 -2.58 15.59
CA CYS A 162 -8.15 -1.17 15.85
C CYS A 162 -8.66 -0.84 17.25
N PHE A 163 -7.80 -0.90 18.25
CA PHE A 163 -8.17 -0.60 19.63
C PHE A 163 -7.68 0.78 20.05
N MET A 164 -8.44 1.38 20.98
CA MET A 164 -8.07 2.65 21.58
C MET A 164 -6.75 2.50 22.35
N HIS A 165 -5.90 3.52 22.21
CA HIS A 165 -4.60 3.59 22.89
C HIS A 165 -3.60 2.45 22.57
N ALA A 166 -3.82 1.70 21.48
CA ALA A 166 -2.87 0.69 21.03
C ALA A 166 -1.47 1.23 20.66
N TYR A 167 -1.35 2.54 20.36
CA TYR A 167 -0.06 3.22 20.20
C TYR A 167 0.74 3.29 21.51
N ALA A 168 0.06 3.31 22.66
CA ALA A 168 0.69 3.35 23.97
C ALA A 168 0.94 1.94 24.53
N ASN A 169 -0.01 1.02 24.33
CA ASN A 169 0.14 -0.38 24.69
C ASN A 169 -0.59 -1.29 23.67
N PRO A 170 0.15 -2.02 22.81
CA PRO A 170 -0.44 -2.83 21.75
C PRO A 170 -0.95 -4.21 22.24
N ALA A 171 -0.79 -4.56 23.51
CA ALA A 171 -1.01 -5.92 24.02
C ALA A 171 -2.40 -6.50 23.69
N HIS A 172 -3.46 -5.68 23.73
CA HIS A 172 -4.80 -6.14 23.34
C HIS A 172 -4.92 -6.41 21.85
N GLU A 173 -4.33 -5.57 20.99
CA GLU A 173 -4.33 -5.81 19.55
C GLU A 173 -3.53 -7.07 19.20
N GLU A 174 -2.37 -7.27 19.83
CA GLU A 174 -1.53 -8.46 19.63
C GLU A 174 -2.24 -9.74 20.09
N LYS A 175 -2.89 -9.71 21.27
CA LYS A 175 -3.67 -10.83 21.79
C LYS A 175 -4.86 -11.14 20.88
N ALA A 176 -5.63 -10.13 20.47
CA ALA A 176 -6.72 -10.31 19.52
C ALA A 176 -6.22 -10.87 18.18
N LYS A 177 -5.09 -10.36 17.67
CA LYS A 177 -4.47 -10.84 16.42
C LYS A 177 -4.12 -12.31 16.50
N ALA A 178 -3.48 -12.74 17.60
CA ALA A 178 -3.12 -14.14 17.81
C ALA A 178 -4.35 -15.06 17.84
N LEU A 179 -5.41 -14.63 18.55
CA LEU A 179 -6.67 -15.36 18.62
C LEU A 179 -7.38 -15.44 17.27
N VAL A 180 -7.50 -14.33 16.53
CA VAL A 180 -8.10 -14.31 15.20
C VAL A 180 -7.34 -15.23 14.25
N LYS A 181 -6.00 -15.22 14.26
CA LYS A 181 -5.20 -16.14 13.43
C LYS A 181 -5.42 -17.61 13.78
N LYS A 182 -5.59 -17.93 15.07
CA LYS A 182 -5.87 -19.30 15.53
C LYS A 182 -7.25 -19.78 15.07
N LEU A 183 -8.26 -18.91 15.16
CA LEU A 183 -9.65 -19.22 14.82
C LEU A 183 -9.92 -19.15 13.31
N TRP A 184 -9.16 -18.33 12.58
CA TRP A 184 -9.33 -18.08 11.16
C TRP A 184 -7.97 -17.93 10.45
N PRO A 185 -7.24 -19.05 10.21
CA PRO A 185 -5.86 -19.00 9.70
C PRO A 185 -5.66 -18.34 8.31
N GLY A 186 -6.70 -18.36 7.46
CA GLY A 186 -6.64 -17.83 6.10
C GLY A 186 -7.03 -16.35 5.94
N VAL A 187 -7.38 -15.65 7.03
CA VAL A 187 -7.82 -14.25 6.93
C VAL A 187 -6.63 -13.30 6.77
N TYR A 188 -6.79 -12.28 5.93
CA TYR A 188 -5.84 -11.17 5.89
C TYR A 188 -6.06 -10.29 7.11
N LEU A 189 -4.98 -9.98 7.85
CA LEU A 189 -5.09 -9.36 9.16
C LEU A 189 -3.93 -8.42 9.45
N CYS A 190 -4.26 -7.19 9.84
CA CYS A 190 -3.31 -6.26 10.42
C CYS A 190 -3.89 -5.62 11.70
N THR A 191 -2.99 -5.13 12.54
CA THR A 191 -3.35 -4.32 13.72
C THR A 191 -3.02 -2.86 13.44
N SER A 192 -3.73 -1.96 14.10
CA SER A 192 -3.55 -0.53 13.90
C SER A 192 -2.19 -0.04 14.41
N SER A 193 -1.67 -0.65 15.47
CA SER A 193 -0.33 -0.43 16.00
C SER A 193 0.79 -0.89 15.06
N GLU A 194 0.61 -1.98 14.30
CA GLU A 194 1.60 -2.42 13.29
C GLU A 194 1.62 -1.52 12.05
N VAL A 195 0.48 -0.93 11.69
CA VAL A 195 0.34 -0.10 10.49
C VAL A 195 0.77 1.33 10.76
N LEU A 196 0.26 1.94 11.83
CA LEU A 196 0.53 3.33 12.20
C LEU A 196 0.39 3.50 13.71
N ALA A 197 1.48 3.37 14.46
CA ALA A 197 1.52 3.52 15.93
C ALA A 197 1.47 4.98 16.40
N GLU A 198 0.51 5.76 15.90
CA GLU A 198 0.38 7.20 16.19
C GLU A 198 -0.83 7.51 17.08
N PHE A 199 -0.71 8.63 17.80
CA PHE A 199 -1.81 9.24 18.53
C PHE A 199 -2.91 9.69 17.56
N ARG A 200 -4.17 9.67 18.02
CA ARG A 200 -5.43 9.87 17.27
C ARG A 200 -5.97 8.62 16.57
N GLU A 201 -7.20 8.26 16.93
CA GLU A 201 -7.86 7.03 16.53
C GLU A 201 -8.39 7.02 15.10
N PHE A 202 -8.94 8.12 14.57
CA PHE A 202 -9.50 8.12 13.21
C PHE A 202 -8.43 7.85 12.15
N GLU A 203 -7.33 8.61 12.16
CA GLU A 203 -6.26 8.52 11.18
C GLU A 203 -5.60 7.13 11.23
N ARG A 204 -5.34 6.64 12.44
CA ARG A 204 -4.81 5.28 12.68
C ARG A 204 -5.78 4.20 12.21
N PHE A 205 -7.06 4.28 12.58
CA PHE A 205 -8.06 3.28 12.22
C PHE A 205 -8.34 3.27 10.73
N ALA A 206 -8.43 4.45 10.10
CA ALA A 206 -8.66 4.59 8.67
C ALA A 206 -7.49 4.00 7.88
N THR A 207 -6.25 4.31 8.28
CA THR A 207 -5.05 3.76 7.63
C THR A 207 -5.00 2.24 7.77
N ALA A 208 -5.29 1.70 8.95
CA ALA A 208 -5.34 0.25 9.18
C ALA A 208 -6.46 -0.44 8.39
N ALA A 209 -7.65 0.15 8.32
CA ALA A 209 -8.78 -0.38 7.55
C ALA A 209 -8.49 -0.38 6.04
N VAL A 210 -7.90 0.69 5.51
CA VAL A 210 -7.43 0.77 4.11
C VAL A 210 -6.32 -0.23 3.86
N ASN A 211 -5.36 -0.37 4.77
CA ASN A 211 -4.30 -1.35 4.63
C ASN A 211 -4.87 -2.77 4.53
N ALA A 212 -5.73 -3.17 5.48
CA ALA A 212 -6.39 -4.48 5.49
C ALA A 212 -7.16 -4.74 4.19
N SER A 213 -7.93 -3.77 3.71
CA SER A 213 -8.76 -3.94 2.52
C SER A 213 -7.96 -4.11 1.22
N LEU A 214 -6.72 -3.65 1.21
CA LEU A 214 -5.78 -3.78 0.09
C LEU A 214 -4.91 -5.04 0.16
N MET A 215 -4.75 -5.65 1.33
CA MET A 215 -3.89 -6.83 1.51
C MET A 215 -4.22 -7.96 0.51
N PRO A 216 -5.49 -8.38 0.32
CA PRO A 216 -5.78 -9.49 -0.58
C PRO A 216 -5.52 -9.18 -2.06
N ILE A 217 -5.77 -7.93 -2.46
CA ILE A 217 -5.56 -7.46 -3.83
C ILE A 217 -4.06 -7.45 -4.14
N MET A 218 -3.27 -6.84 -3.26
CA MET A 218 -1.82 -6.74 -3.43
C MET A 218 -1.13 -8.08 -3.27
N ASP A 219 -1.63 -8.98 -2.42
CA ASP A 219 -1.07 -10.32 -2.24
C ASP A 219 -1.14 -11.15 -3.52
N ARG A 220 -2.33 -11.27 -4.11
CA ARG A 220 -2.55 -11.98 -5.38
C ARG A 220 -1.72 -11.38 -6.52
N TYR A 221 -1.72 -10.05 -6.63
CA TYR A 221 -0.97 -9.33 -7.66
C TYR A 221 0.54 -9.59 -7.57
N LEU A 222 1.11 -9.42 -6.38
CA LEU A 222 2.55 -9.59 -6.16
C LEU A 222 2.99 -11.05 -6.17
N GLU A 223 2.10 -11.99 -5.87
CA GLU A 223 2.36 -13.41 -6.05
C GLU A 223 2.51 -13.78 -7.50
N ARG A 224 1.54 -13.38 -8.30
CA ARG A 224 1.57 -13.63 -9.73
C ARG A 224 2.77 -12.97 -10.40
N PHE A 225 3.05 -11.72 -10.05
CA PHE A 225 4.22 -11.01 -10.56
C PHE A 225 5.52 -11.71 -10.16
N GLY A 226 5.68 -12.06 -8.88
CA GLY A 226 6.89 -12.74 -8.39
C GLY A 226 7.15 -14.09 -9.06
N ARG A 227 6.10 -14.90 -9.25
CA ARG A 227 6.19 -16.19 -9.97
C ARG A 227 6.56 -15.97 -11.44
N GLY A 228 5.86 -15.06 -12.12
CA GLY A 228 6.13 -14.78 -13.53
C GLY A 228 7.53 -14.26 -13.80
N VAL A 229 8.09 -13.43 -12.90
CA VAL A 229 9.49 -12.96 -13.02
C VAL A 229 10.46 -14.15 -12.98
N ALA A 230 10.21 -15.12 -12.09
CA ALA A 230 11.03 -16.33 -12.01
C ALA A 230 10.87 -17.21 -13.26
N ASP A 231 9.65 -17.35 -13.79
CA ASP A 231 9.33 -18.13 -14.99
C ASP A 231 9.99 -17.53 -16.25
N LEU A 232 10.18 -16.20 -16.29
CA LEU A 232 10.96 -15.49 -17.32
C LEU A 232 12.47 -15.75 -17.23
N GLY A 233 12.95 -16.47 -16.20
CA GLY A 233 14.38 -16.75 -16.01
C GLY A 233 15.17 -15.60 -15.38
N ILE A 234 14.49 -14.58 -14.85
CA ILE A 234 15.13 -13.48 -14.12
C ILE A 234 15.48 -13.96 -12.72
N ARG A 235 16.78 -13.89 -12.38
CA ARG A 235 17.29 -14.37 -11.08
C ARG A 235 17.17 -13.33 -9.97
N ALA A 236 17.04 -12.05 -10.32
CA ALA A 236 16.86 -10.99 -9.35
C ALA A 236 15.51 -11.11 -8.66
N THR A 237 15.50 -10.96 -7.33
CA THR A 237 14.24 -10.82 -6.60
C THR A 237 13.63 -9.44 -6.89
N PRO A 238 12.37 -9.37 -7.35
CA PRO A 238 11.73 -8.09 -7.61
C PRO A 238 11.64 -7.24 -6.33
N ARG A 239 11.70 -5.92 -6.49
CA ARG A 239 11.43 -4.94 -5.46
C ARG A 239 10.20 -4.11 -5.85
N VAL A 240 9.54 -3.54 -4.86
CA VAL A 240 8.38 -2.67 -5.05
C VAL A 240 8.70 -1.31 -4.45
N MET A 241 8.45 -0.26 -5.23
CA MET A 241 8.65 1.13 -4.82
C MET A 241 7.62 1.52 -3.76
N GLN A 242 8.05 2.34 -2.80
CA GLN A 242 7.23 2.90 -1.74
C GLN A 242 7.05 4.41 -1.91
N SER A 243 6.03 4.96 -1.25
CA SER A 243 5.72 6.39 -1.21
C SER A 243 6.86 7.27 -0.68
N ASN A 244 7.77 6.68 0.11
CA ASN A 244 8.92 7.38 0.71
C ASN A 244 10.16 7.43 -0.21
N GLY A 245 10.08 6.89 -1.44
CA GLY A 245 11.18 6.81 -2.41
C GLY A 245 12.11 5.61 -2.22
N GLY A 246 11.88 4.76 -1.23
CA GLY A 246 12.59 3.49 -1.05
C GLY A 246 11.95 2.33 -1.81
N ALA A 247 12.70 1.24 -1.98
CA ALA A 247 12.19 0.01 -2.58
C ALA A 247 12.34 -1.19 -1.62
N VAL A 248 11.29 -1.99 -1.48
CA VAL A 248 11.23 -3.12 -0.52
C VAL A 248 10.85 -4.43 -1.21
N SER A 249 10.91 -5.55 -0.47
CA SER A 249 10.46 -6.83 -1.02
C SER A 249 8.94 -6.87 -1.21
N PRO A 250 8.42 -7.67 -2.16
CA PRO A 250 7.00 -7.93 -2.29
C PRO A 250 6.37 -8.45 -1.00
N GLY A 251 7.11 -9.27 -0.24
CA GLY A 251 6.69 -9.77 1.07
C GLY A 251 6.43 -8.67 2.11
N ALA A 252 7.19 -7.57 2.07
CA ALA A 252 6.95 -6.42 2.94
C ALA A 252 5.68 -5.66 2.51
N VAL A 253 5.49 -5.45 1.21
CA VAL A 253 4.30 -4.78 0.66
C VAL A 253 3.03 -5.57 0.94
N ARG A 254 3.06 -6.90 0.91
CA ARG A 254 1.89 -7.74 1.28
C ARG A 254 1.37 -7.47 2.69
N LYS A 255 2.25 -7.04 3.60
CA LYS A 255 1.88 -6.68 4.98
C LYS A 255 1.40 -5.24 5.08
N LEU A 256 2.05 -4.33 4.35
CA LEU A 256 1.80 -2.89 4.39
C LEU A 256 1.55 -2.30 2.99
N PRO A 257 0.49 -2.73 2.27
CA PRO A 257 0.20 -2.23 0.92
C PRO A 257 -0.04 -0.72 0.88
N VAL A 258 -0.51 -0.12 1.97
CA VAL A 258 -0.74 1.33 2.08
C VAL A 258 0.52 2.15 1.75
N ASN A 259 1.71 1.60 1.98
CA ASN A 259 2.98 2.26 1.70
C ASN A 259 3.31 2.36 0.19
N THR A 260 2.49 1.76 -0.68
CA THR A 260 2.68 1.83 -2.15
C THR A 260 1.86 2.94 -2.80
N PHE A 261 1.05 3.66 -2.04
CA PHE A 261 0.37 4.85 -2.55
C PHE A 261 1.38 5.84 -3.13
N PHE A 262 1.13 6.32 -4.34
CA PHE A 262 2.03 7.24 -5.04
C PHE A 262 3.45 6.69 -5.24
N SER A 263 3.61 5.36 -5.33
CA SER A 263 4.93 4.74 -5.57
C SER A 263 5.52 5.12 -6.93
N GLY A 264 4.71 5.22 -7.99
CA GLY A 264 5.15 5.71 -9.32
C GLY A 264 5.72 7.14 -9.26
N PRO A 265 4.92 8.14 -8.82
CA PRO A 265 5.40 9.51 -8.64
C PRO A 265 6.63 9.62 -7.73
N ALA A 266 6.70 8.84 -6.64
CA ALA A 266 7.87 8.81 -5.77
C ALA A 266 9.13 8.36 -6.53
N GLY A 267 9.01 7.38 -7.44
CA GLY A 267 10.10 6.98 -8.34
C GLY A 267 10.56 8.11 -9.27
N GLY A 268 9.62 8.86 -9.86
CA GLY A 268 9.94 10.04 -10.68
C GLY A 268 10.66 11.14 -9.89
N VAL A 269 10.28 11.37 -8.64
CA VAL A 269 10.95 12.31 -7.73
C VAL A 269 12.37 11.86 -7.41
N ILE A 270 12.59 10.60 -7.06
CA ILE A 270 13.92 10.07 -6.77
C ILE A 270 14.81 10.08 -8.03
N GLY A 271 14.25 9.75 -9.20
CA GLY A 271 14.95 9.90 -10.47
C GLY A 271 15.37 11.35 -10.75
N SER A 272 14.50 12.31 -10.40
CA SER A 272 14.79 13.74 -10.54
C SER A 272 15.88 14.22 -9.58
N VAL A 273 15.95 13.69 -8.34
CA VAL A 273 17.05 13.95 -7.42
C VAL A 273 18.38 13.49 -8.03
N GLY A 274 18.44 12.25 -8.53
CA GLY A 274 19.66 11.72 -9.17
C GLY A 274 20.09 12.51 -10.41
N LEU A 275 19.13 12.97 -11.22
CA LEU A 275 19.41 13.87 -12.34
C LEU A 275 19.92 15.24 -11.86
N GLY A 276 19.32 15.78 -10.80
CA GLY A 276 19.74 17.03 -10.18
C GLY A 276 21.19 16.97 -9.71
N GLU A 277 21.59 15.92 -9.00
CA GLU A 277 22.98 15.69 -8.58
C GLU A 277 23.94 15.68 -9.76
N HIS A 278 23.59 15.00 -10.85
CA HIS A 278 24.41 14.95 -12.06
C HIS A 278 24.56 16.32 -12.75
N LEU A 279 23.53 17.16 -12.69
CA LEU A 279 23.50 18.49 -13.28
C LEU A 279 24.00 19.59 -12.33
N GLY A 280 24.31 19.27 -11.07
CA GLY A 280 24.66 20.26 -10.04
C GLY A 280 23.47 21.14 -9.62
N LEU A 281 22.24 20.65 -9.76
CA LEU A 281 20.99 21.32 -9.39
C LEU A 281 20.38 20.66 -8.15
N SER A 282 20.38 21.37 -7.02
CA SER A 282 19.82 20.87 -5.76
C SER A 282 18.39 21.31 -5.49
N ASN A 283 17.87 22.29 -6.23
CA ASN A 283 16.52 22.82 -6.06
C ASN A 283 15.71 22.60 -7.33
N LEU A 284 14.69 21.74 -7.26
CA LEU A 284 13.91 21.29 -8.41
C LEU A 284 12.41 21.30 -8.07
N ILE A 285 11.59 21.54 -9.08
CA ILE A 285 10.15 21.26 -9.04
C ILE A 285 9.89 20.18 -10.07
N THR A 286 9.39 19.04 -9.60
CA THR A 286 8.92 17.97 -10.48
C THR A 286 7.48 18.24 -10.89
N PHE A 287 7.15 17.94 -12.14
CA PHE A 287 5.83 18.09 -12.70
C PHE A 287 5.57 16.89 -13.61
N ASP A 288 4.75 15.96 -13.13
CA ASP A 288 4.32 14.78 -13.88
C ASP A 288 2.83 14.88 -14.19
N MET A 289 2.50 14.87 -15.47
CA MET A 289 1.13 15.02 -15.96
C MET A 289 0.74 13.77 -16.75
N GLY A 290 -0.11 12.95 -16.13
CA GLY A 290 -0.74 11.81 -16.77
C GLY A 290 -2.10 12.17 -17.40
N GLY A 291 -2.79 11.15 -17.92
CA GLY A 291 -4.15 11.32 -18.47
C GLY A 291 -5.25 11.52 -17.42
N THR A 292 -4.96 11.31 -16.14
CA THR A 292 -5.95 11.33 -15.05
C THR A 292 -5.53 12.19 -13.86
N SER A 293 -4.23 12.30 -13.59
CA SER A 293 -3.67 13.05 -12.47
C SER A 293 -2.50 13.94 -12.89
N THR A 294 -2.19 14.90 -12.02
CA THR A 294 -0.97 15.69 -12.11
C THR A 294 -0.30 15.68 -10.74
N ASP A 295 0.94 15.23 -10.69
CA ASP A 295 1.73 15.06 -9.48
C ASP A 295 2.88 16.07 -9.49
N VAL A 296 3.01 16.83 -8.40
CA VAL A 296 4.01 17.90 -8.25
C VAL A 296 4.72 17.72 -6.92
N CYS A 297 6.05 17.71 -6.94
CA CYS A 297 6.88 17.67 -5.74
C CYS A 297 8.00 18.72 -5.80
N LEU A 298 8.20 19.39 -4.67
CA LEU A 298 9.32 20.30 -4.44
C LEU A 298 10.50 19.50 -3.86
N ILE A 299 11.65 19.61 -4.51
CA ILE A 299 12.94 19.12 -4.03
C ILE A 299 13.76 20.35 -3.63
N ARG A 300 14.21 20.37 -2.39
CA ARG A 300 15.01 21.47 -1.84
C ARG A 300 16.31 20.91 -1.28
N ASP A 301 17.42 21.53 -1.64
CA ASP A 301 18.76 21.14 -1.17
C ASP A 301 19.06 19.63 -1.41
N GLY A 302 18.56 19.07 -2.51
CA GLY A 302 18.69 17.65 -2.88
C GLY A 302 17.67 16.72 -2.19
N GLU A 303 16.84 17.24 -1.28
CA GLU A 303 15.89 16.44 -0.51
C GLU A 303 14.43 16.67 -0.95
N PRO A 304 13.67 15.60 -1.25
CA PRO A 304 12.24 15.70 -1.49
C PRO A 304 11.49 16.16 -0.23
N ALA A 305 10.57 17.11 -0.38
CA ALA A 305 9.74 17.57 0.72
C ALA A 305 8.83 16.45 1.26
N LYS A 306 9.06 16.02 2.51
CA LYS A 306 8.22 15.05 3.23
C LYS A 306 7.24 15.77 4.15
N LYS A 307 6.01 15.27 4.26
CA LYS A 307 5.00 15.77 5.21
C LYS A 307 4.54 14.64 6.13
N SER A 308 4.45 14.93 7.43
CA SER A 308 3.93 14.01 8.45
C SER A 308 2.39 14.01 8.56
N GLU A 309 1.73 15.13 8.27
CA GLU A 309 0.26 15.25 8.16
C GLU A 309 -0.13 16.19 7.00
N ARG A 310 -1.23 15.86 6.28
CA ARG A 310 -1.95 16.86 5.45
C ARG A 310 -2.83 17.67 6.40
N GLN A 311 -2.50 18.95 6.59
CA GLN A 311 -3.39 19.92 7.26
C GLN A 311 -4.70 20.06 6.48
#